data_AF-A0A087G292-F1
#
_entry.id   AF-A0A087G292-F1
#
_cell.length_a   1.000
_cell.length_b   1.000
_cell.length_c   1.000
_cell.angle_alpha   90.00
_cell.angle_beta   90.00
_cell.angle_gamma   90.00
#
_symmetry.space_group_name_H-M   'P 1'
#
loop_
_entity.id
_entity.type
_entity.pdbx_description
1 polymer ?
#
loop_
_entity_poly.entity_id
_entity_poly.type
_entity_poly.pdbx_seq_one_letter_code
_entity_poly.pdbx_strand_id
1 'polypeptide(L)'
;SLVMDTPDLKYFYITDYSGDSCLIENMPRLNFVCIDGEHFHDIDNLLRPLSTVSTLEFSLSHEMAVCCSTIKFSQLTKCEISPCDSNFMDSLVLLLHS
;
A
#
# COMPACT_ATOMS: atom_id res chain seq x y z
N SER A 1 -12.60 -1.73 11.91
CA SER A 1 -12.02 -2.23 10.67
C SER A 1 -13.07 -2.20 9.56
N LEU A 2 -12.83 -1.40 8.53
CA LEU A 2 -13.66 -1.31 7.32
C LEU A 2 -13.26 -2.43 6.35
N VAL A 3 -14.22 -3.23 5.89
CA VAL A 3 -13.98 -4.27 4.87
C VAL A 3 -14.38 -3.72 3.51
N MET A 4 -13.44 -3.74 2.57
CA MET A 4 -13.65 -3.36 1.18
C MET A 4 -13.77 -4.62 0.34
N ASP A 5 -14.99 -4.91 -0.12
CA ASP A 5 -15.31 -6.00 -1.06
C ASP A 5 -16.02 -5.40 -2.28
N THR A 6 -15.23 -5.09 -3.32
CA THR A 6 -15.76 -4.48 -4.55
C THR A 6 -15.04 -5.08 -5.76
N PRO A 7 -15.51 -6.23 -6.28
CA PRO A 7 -14.75 -7.07 -7.22
C PRO A 7 -14.49 -6.42 -8.58
N ASP A 8 -15.32 -5.46 -8.97
CA ASP A 8 -15.20 -4.73 -10.23
C ASP A 8 -14.36 -3.45 -10.12
N LEU A 9 -13.93 -3.07 -8.92
CA LEU A 9 -13.14 -1.86 -8.73
C LEU A 9 -11.76 -2.01 -9.36
N LYS A 10 -11.36 -1.01 -10.14
CA LYS A 10 -10.06 -0.97 -10.84
C LYS A 10 -9.10 0.05 -10.26
N TYR A 11 -9.66 1.10 -9.65
CA TYR A 11 -8.95 2.26 -9.13
C TYR A 11 -9.40 2.47 -7.70
N PHE A 12 -8.46 2.51 -6.78
CA PHE A 12 -8.73 2.83 -5.38
C PHE A 12 -7.83 3.98 -4.95
N TYR A 13 -8.43 4.97 -4.30
CA TYR A 13 -7.74 6.11 -3.71
C TYR A 13 -8.27 6.28 -2.30
N ILE A 14 -7.37 6.35 -1.33
CA ILE A 14 -7.71 6.66 0.05
C ILE A 14 -6.71 7.65 0.62
N THR A 15 -7.25 8.61 1.38
CA THR A 15 -6.48 9.44 2.28
C THR A 15 -7.01 9.20 3.70
N ASP A 16 -6.16 8.68 4.58
CA ASP A 16 -6.53 8.37 5.95
C ASP A 16 -5.57 9.03 6.96
N TYR A 17 -6.13 9.90 7.79
CA TYR A 17 -5.45 10.54 8.91
C TYR A 17 -6.09 10.20 10.27
N SER A 18 -7.14 9.36 10.29
CA SER A 18 -7.82 8.96 11.53
C SER A 18 -7.13 7.80 12.24
N GLY A 19 -6.30 7.03 11.54
CA GLY A 19 -5.65 5.84 12.07
C GLY A 19 -6.56 4.61 12.04
N ASP A 20 -7.67 4.65 11.31
CA ASP A 20 -8.61 3.53 11.27
C ASP A 20 -8.02 2.32 10.52
N SER A 21 -8.50 1.13 10.88
CA SER A 21 -8.12 -0.09 10.16
C SER A 21 -9.00 -0.36 8.96
N CYS A 22 -8.39 -0.83 7.87
CA CYS A 22 -9.09 -1.31 6.69
C CYS A 22 -8.53 -2.66 6.22
N LEU A 23 -9.38 -3.43 5.55
CA LEU A 23 -9.06 -4.74 4.98
C LEU A 23 -9.60 -4.78 3.54
N ILE A 24 -8.74 -5.17 2.60
CA ILE A 24 -9.12 -5.39 1.20
C ILE A 24 -9.38 -6.88 0.99
N GLU A 25 -10.59 -7.23 0.55
CA GLU A 25 -10.97 -8.60 0.20
C GLU A 25 -11.57 -8.64 -1.22
N ASN A 26 -11.28 -9.70 -1.98
CA ASN A 26 -11.97 -10.00 -3.24
C ASN A 26 -12.01 -8.85 -4.26
N MET A 27 -10.90 -8.12 -4.46
CA MET A 27 -10.79 -7.06 -5.48
C MET A 27 -9.85 -7.46 -6.64
N PRO A 28 -10.16 -8.54 -7.40
CA PRO A 28 -9.24 -9.12 -8.38
C PRO A 28 -8.96 -8.22 -9.60
N ARG A 29 -9.80 -7.20 -9.83
CA ARG A 29 -9.64 -6.24 -10.94
C ARG A 29 -8.90 -4.97 -10.53
N LEU A 30 -8.50 -4.86 -9.26
CA LEU A 30 -7.80 -3.71 -8.73
C LEU A 30 -6.41 -3.63 -9.39
N ASN A 31 -6.15 -2.50 -10.03
CA ASN A 31 -4.95 -2.33 -10.85
C ASN A 31 -4.13 -1.10 -10.46
N PHE A 32 -4.82 -0.05 -10.01
CA PHE A 32 -4.23 1.20 -9.56
C PHE A 32 -4.67 1.46 -8.13
N VAL A 33 -3.70 1.73 -7.26
CA VAL A 33 -3.95 2.07 -5.86
C VAL A 33 -3.12 3.28 -5.46
N CYS A 34 -3.79 4.24 -4.83
CA CYS A 34 -3.18 5.38 -4.17
C CYS A 34 -3.56 5.39 -2.68
N ILE A 35 -2.56 5.37 -1.79
CA ILE A 35 -2.73 5.37 -0.34
C ILE A 35 -1.94 6.54 0.24
N ASP A 36 -2.65 7.55 0.74
CA ASP A 36 -2.05 8.64 1.49
C ASP A 36 -2.48 8.57 2.96
N GLY A 37 -1.54 8.77 3.88
CA GLY A 37 -1.80 8.65 5.32
C GLY A 37 -0.54 8.35 6.12
N GLU A 38 -0.59 8.64 7.42
CA GLU A 38 0.57 8.51 8.32
C GLU A 38 0.50 7.25 9.21
N HIS A 39 -0.71 6.74 9.48
CA HIS A 39 -0.92 5.71 10.50
C HIS A 39 -1.91 4.64 10.02
N PHE A 40 -1.40 3.50 9.55
CA PHE A 40 -2.24 2.33 9.24
C PHE A 40 -1.96 1.23 10.27
N HIS A 41 -2.84 1.04 11.25
CA HIS A 41 -2.66 0.02 12.30
C HIS A 41 -2.65 -1.43 11.77
N ASP A 42 -3.26 -1.68 10.61
CA ASP A 42 -3.38 -3.01 9.99
C ASP A 42 -2.74 -3.04 8.58
N ILE A 43 -1.50 -2.57 8.49
CA ILE A 43 -0.83 -2.32 7.22
C ILE A 43 -0.67 -3.57 6.34
N ASP A 44 -0.47 -4.73 6.96
CA ASP A 44 -0.39 -6.02 6.28
C ASP A 44 -1.71 -6.37 5.57
N ASN A 45 -2.85 -6.07 6.20
CA ASN A 45 -4.19 -6.32 5.68
C ASN A 45 -4.53 -5.39 4.51
N LEU A 46 -3.91 -4.21 4.47
CA LEU A 46 -4.04 -3.26 3.38
C LEU A 46 -3.11 -3.60 2.22
N LEU A 47 -1.84 -3.92 2.48
CA LEU A 47 -0.79 -4.02 1.46
C LEU A 47 -0.70 -5.40 0.78
N ARG A 48 -0.90 -6.50 1.51
CA ARG A 48 -0.81 -7.85 0.91
C ARG A 48 -1.76 -8.07 -0.27
N PRO A 49 -3.04 -7.65 -0.19
CA PRO A 49 -3.95 -7.75 -1.32
C PRO A 49 -3.51 -6.95 -2.56
N LEU A 50 -2.61 -5.99 -2.39
CA LEU A 50 -2.09 -5.15 -3.47
C LEU A 50 -0.93 -5.78 -4.24
N SER A 51 -0.46 -6.96 -3.85
CA SER A 51 0.65 -7.67 -4.52
C SER A 51 0.44 -7.92 -6.02
N THR A 52 -0.80 -7.83 -6.50
CA THR A 52 -1.20 -8.02 -7.91
C THR A 52 -1.44 -6.71 -8.67
N VAL A 53 -1.34 -5.53 -8.04
CA VAL A 53 -1.57 -4.26 -8.73
C VAL A 53 -0.39 -3.91 -9.65
N SER A 54 -0.67 -3.19 -10.74
CA SER A 54 0.39 -2.72 -11.63
C SER A 54 0.92 -1.34 -11.28
N THR A 55 0.13 -0.55 -10.58
CA THR A 55 0.48 0.80 -10.12
C THR A 55 0.16 0.97 -8.64
N LEU A 56 1.18 1.34 -7.87
CA LEU A 56 1.07 1.67 -6.45
C LEU A 56 1.66 3.05 -6.20
N GLU A 57 0.85 3.94 -5.64
CA GLU A 57 1.25 5.29 -5.25
C GLU A 57 0.98 5.43 -3.74
N PHE A 58 1.99 5.78 -2.95
CA PHE A 58 1.76 5.85 -1.51
C PHE A 58 2.74 6.71 -0.73
N SER A 59 2.26 7.16 0.42
CA SER A 59 3.05 7.84 1.43
C SER A 59 3.88 6.79 2.21
N LEU A 60 5.21 6.82 2.09
CA LEU A 60 6.10 5.78 2.62
C LEU A 60 6.51 6.08 4.05
N SER A 61 5.94 5.32 4.98
CA SER A 61 6.43 5.19 6.36
C SER A 61 7.42 4.02 6.49
N HIS A 62 8.15 3.99 7.61
CA HIS A 62 9.04 2.86 7.92
C HIS A 62 8.30 1.51 8.04
N GLU A 63 7.13 1.50 8.67
CA GLU A 63 6.33 0.28 8.83
C GLU A 63 5.84 -0.27 7.48
N MET A 64 5.45 0.62 6.56
CA MET A 64 5.08 0.25 5.19
C MET A 64 6.26 -0.36 4.45
N ALA A 65 7.44 0.23 4.57
CA ALA A 65 8.64 -0.30 3.94
C ALA A 65 8.97 -1.71 4.42
N VAL A 66 8.90 -1.95 5.74
CA VAL A 66 9.12 -3.27 6.33
C VAL A 66 8.08 -4.27 5.80
N CYS A 67 6.81 -3.92 5.79
CA CYS A 67 5.75 -4.79 5.27
C CYS A 67 5.96 -5.10 3.78
N CYS A 68 6.13 -4.07 2.94
CA CYS A 68 6.39 -4.21 1.51
C CYS A 68 7.62 -5.08 1.21
N SER A 69 8.67 -5.02 2.04
CA SER A 69 9.87 -5.85 1.85
C SER A 69 9.60 -7.35 1.93
N THR A 70 8.47 -7.76 2.51
CA THR A 70 8.03 -9.15 2.61
C THR A 70 7.04 -9.57 1.51
N ILE A 71 6.58 -8.61 0.69
CA ILE A 71 5.56 -8.82 -0.32
C ILE A 71 6.21 -8.85 -1.70
N LYS A 72 5.93 -9.91 -2.46
CA LYS A 72 6.34 -9.99 -3.86
C LYS A 72 5.31 -9.32 -4.77
N PHE A 73 5.59 -8.10 -5.21
CA PHE A 73 4.77 -7.36 -6.17
C PHE A 73 4.98 -7.88 -7.60
N SER A 74 4.28 -8.95 -7.97
CA SER A 74 4.50 -9.67 -9.22
C SER A 74 4.13 -8.90 -10.50
N GLN A 75 3.26 -7.88 -10.40
CA GLN A 75 2.73 -7.13 -11.54
C GLN A 75 3.09 -5.64 -11.50
N LEU A 76 3.80 -5.18 -10.46
CA LEU A 76 4.10 -3.77 -10.26
C LEU A 76 5.06 -3.26 -11.35
N THR A 77 4.60 -2.27 -12.11
CA THR A 77 5.35 -1.64 -13.19
C THR A 77 5.55 -0.15 -12.96
N LYS A 78 4.70 0.47 -12.11
CA LYS A 78 4.79 1.86 -11.70
C LYS A 78 4.69 1.95 -10.18
N CYS A 79 5.65 2.62 -9.56
CA CYS A 79 5.67 2.91 -8.13
C CYS A 79 5.96 4.40 -7.94
N GLU A 80 5.08 5.12 -7.26
CA GLU A 80 5.33 6.51 -6.84
C GLU A 80 5.29 6.59 -5.31
N ILE A 81 6.28 7.27 -4.75
CA ILE A 81 6.52 7.31 -3.31
C ILE A 81 6.59 8.75 -2.85
N SER A 82 5.77 9.07 -1.85
CA SER A 82 5.85 10.33 -1.11
C SER A 82 6.45 10.05 0.26
N PRO A 83 7.66 10.54 0.58
CA PRO A 83 8.26 10.34 1.90
C PRO A 83 7.44 10.99 3.03
N CYS A 84 7.08 10.23 4.07
CA CYS A 84 6.49 10.81 5.30
C CYS A 84 7.55 11.29 6.30
N ASP A 85 8.66 10.57 6.39
CA ASP A 85 9.67 10.76 7.44
C ASP A 85 10.98 11.33 6.89
N SER A 86 11.72 12.08 7.73
CA SER A 86 13.04 12.60 7.37
C SER A 86 14.09 11.51 7.08
N ASN A 87 13.86 10.28 7.57
CA ASN A 87 14.74 9.12 7.40
C ASN A 87 14.25 8.13 6.33
N PHE A 88 13.41 8.57 5.39
CA PHE A 88 12.79 7.70 4.38
C PHE A 88 13.79 6.93 3.49
N MET A 89 15.06 7.34 3.44
CA MET A 89 16.08 6.67 2.63
C MET A 89 16.28 5.21 3.04
N ASP A 90 16.29 4.90 4.33
CA ASP A 90 16.40 3.52 4.82
C ASP A 90 15.16 2.70 4.43
N SER A 91 13.98 3.30 4.56
CA SER A 91 12.70 2.73 4.13
C SER A 91 12.66 2.48 2.62
N LEU A 92 13.24 3.37 1.81
CA LEU A 92 13.31 3.22 0.37
C LEU A 92 14.24 2.07 -0.04
N VAL A 93 15.38 1.91 0.64
CA VAL A 93 16.30 0.79 0.42
C VAL A 93 15.58 -0.53 0.72
N LEU A 94 14.85 -0.63 1.84
CA LEU A 94 14.07 -1.84 2.17
C LEU A 94 13.04 -2.21 1.09
N LEU A 95 12.36 -1.21 0.53
CA LEU A 95 11.35 -1.41 -0.51
C LEU A 95 11.95 -1.83 -1.86
N LEU A 96 13.09 -1.26 -2.26
CA LEU A 96 13.66 -1.48 -3.60
C LEU A 96 14.54 -2.73 -3.68
N HIS A 97 14.94 -3.31 -2.55
CA HIS A 97 15.79 -4.49 -2.50
C HIS A 97 15.03 -5.82 -2.29
N SER A 98 13.70 -5.78 -2.22
CA SER A 98 12.80 -6.95 -2.04
C SER A 98 12.39 -7.63 -3.34
#